data_AF-A0A0B8WWW9-F1
#
_entry.id   AF-A0A0B8WWW9-F1
#
_cell.length_a   1.000
_cell.length_b   1.000
_cell.length_c   1.000
_cell.angle_alpha   90.00
_cell.angle_beta   90.00
_cell.angle_gamma   90.00
#
_symmetry.space_group_name_H-M   'P 1'
#
loop_
_entity.id
_entity.type
_entity.pdbx_description
1 polymer ?
#
loop_
_entity_poly.entity_id
_entity_poly.type
_entity_poly.pdbx_seq_one_letter_code
_entity_poly.pdbx_strand_id
1 'polypeptide(L)'
;MTQKKISGDTALVTDDDYLGVLLDLLDTAKFQINILAYSFAIGSAAGKLNMSTAPYAIAEKLKDLKHQNPSLRIRLYIEGVRDTSDRNLVTAQFLKRAGVEVMSGKTHAKGFSVDGRYVLVEMIRSAKKSLEFSIYFFDHKEIRDAFIEAHRRGVKVKGFAHHHTAFALSYVRRTRRTIERLQEEGIDSLYFAPGSFFTHSKYLIKDRQEVALGTGNWLVEDVEIHPQLYIHLKNRDLAQQLAKHLAKQIAKQRDAFAGTRTKPRHPESHTRLSESKTAR
;
A
#
# COMPACT_ATOMS: atom_id res chain seq x y z
N MET A 1 17.13 -2.64 -32.61
CA MET A 1 17.30 -2.39 -31.17
C MET A 1 17.39 -3.74 -30.47
N THR A 2 18.48 -3.97 -29.75
CA THR A 2 18.84 -5.25 -29.13
C THR A 2 17.84 -5.65 -28.04
N GLN A 3 17.17 -6.79 -28.22
CA GLN A 3 16.33 -7.42 -27.19
C GLN A 3 17.19 -7.71 -25.95
N LYS A 4 16.86 -7.02 -24.84
CA LYS A 4 17.49 -7.25 -23.55
C LYS A 4 16.95 -8.57 -23.01
N LYS A 5 17.75 -9.64 -23.12
CA LYS A 5 17.46 -10.92 -22.48
C LYS A 5 17.41 -10.69 -20.97
N ILE A 6 16.28 -11.02 -20.34
CA ILE A 6 16.10 -10.91 -18.89
C ILE A 6 17.03 -11.91 -18.21
N SER A 7 18.25 -11.50 -17.90
CA SER A 7 19.18 -12.25 -17.07
C SER A 7 19.14 -11.68 -15.66
N GLY A 8 18.15 -12.10 -14.89
CA GLY A 8 17.96 -11.73 -13.48
C GLY A 8 16.49 -11.64 -13.08
N ASP A 9 16.12 -12.22 -11.94
CA ASP A 9 14.75 -12.26 -11.37
C ASP A 9 14.18 -10.88 -10.94
N THR A 10 14.79 -9.79 -11.38
CA THR A 10 14.32 -8.41 -11.17
C THR A 10 14.83 -7.50 -12.28
N ALA A 11 13.91 -6.75 -12.89
CA ALA A 11 14.22 -5.63 -13.78
C ALA A 11 13.65 -4.34 -13.17
N LEU A 12 14.43 -3.27 -13.18
CA LEU A 12 13.88 -1.92 -13.03
C LEU A 12 12.96 -1.68 -14.23
N VAL A 13 11.68 -1.52 -13.98
CA VAL A 13 10.72 -1.14 -15.01
C VAL A 13 10.57 0.36 -14.92
N THR A 14 11.31 1.07 -15.77
CA THR A 14 11.15 2.51 -15.93
C THR A 14 9.88 2.81 -16.72
N ASP A 15 9.47 4.07 -16.80
CA ASP A 15 8.35 4.47 -17.67
C ASP A 15 8.58 4.04 -19.13
N ASP A 16 9.85 4.02 -19.58
CA ASP A 16 10.25 3.58 -20.93
C ASP A 16 10.13 2.06 -21.11
N ASP A 17 10.28 1.28 -20.04
CA ASP A 17 10.25 -0.19 -20.07
C ASP A 17 8.86 -0.78 -19.71
N TYR A 18 7.96 0.05 -19.17
CA TYR A 18 6.68 -0.37 -18.58
C TYR A 18 5.80 -1.20 -19.50
N LEU A 19 5.61 -0.74 -20.73
CA LEU A 19 4.72 -1.41 -21.68
C LEU A 19 5.22 -2.82 -22.00
N GLY A 20 6.51 -2.98 -22.32
CA GLY A 20 7.09 -4.28 -22.67
C GLY A 20 6.96 -5.29 -21.54
N VAL A 21 7.32 -4.89 -20.32
CA VAL A 21 7.28 -5.77 -19.15
C VAL A 21 5.84 -6.16 -18.79
N LEU A 22 4.88 -5.24 -18.90
CA LEU A 22 3.47 -5.57 -18.67
C LEU A 22 2.94 -6.57 -19.70
N LEU A 23 3.28 -6.41 -20.98
CA LEU A 23 2.84 -7.33 -22.03
C LEU A 23 3.39 -8.75 -21.82
N ASP A 24 4.66 -8.87 -21.45
CA ASP A 24 5.29 -10.15 -21.10
C ASP A 24 4.66 -10.78 -19.85
N LEU A 25 4.31 -9.97 -18.84
CA LEU A 25 3.65 -10.46 -17.64
C LEU A 25 2.25 -11.02 -17.95
N LEU A 26 1.49 -10.35 -18.81
CA LEU A 26 0.15 -10.80 -19.22
C LEU A 26 0.18 -12.18 -19.90
N ASP A 27 1.26 -12.51 -20.64
CA ASP A 27 1.44 -13.84 -21.26
C ASP A 27 1.55 -14.98 -20.25
N THR A 28 1.89 -14.67 -18.99
CA THR A 28 2.05 -15.68 -17.95
C THR A 28 0.74 -16.09 -17.27
N ALA A 29 -0.36 -15.38 -17.54
CA ALA A 29 -1.63 -15.55 -16.83
C ALA A 29 -2.30 -16.92 -17.12
N LYS A 30 -2.71 -17.63 -16.06
CA LYS A 30 -3.31 -18.98 -16.19
C LYS A 30 -4.80 -19.03 -15.91
N PHE A 31 -5.28 -18.28 -14.92
CA PHE A 31 -6.66 -18.40 -14.43
C PHE A 31 -7.44 -17.09 -14.50
N GLN A 32 -6.84 -15.96 -14.14
CA GLN A 32 -7.50 -14.67 -14.20
C GLN A 32 -6.55 -13.46 -14.34
N ILE A 33 -7.08 -12.39 -14.95
CA ILE A 33 -6.49 -11.05 -15.01
C ILE A 33 -7.56 -10.05 -14.58
N ASN A 34 -7.27 -9.22 -13.59
CA ASN A 34 -8.13 -8.13 -13.15
C ASN A 34 -7.41 -6.81 -13.43
N ILE A 35 -8.11 -5.87 -14.05
CA ILE A 35 -7.57 -4.59 -14.53
C ILE A 35 -8.41 -3.50 -13.90
N LEU A 36 -7.77 -2.47 -13.33
CA LEU A 36 -8.45 -1.33 -12.74
C LEU A 36 -7.87 -0.07 -13.34
N ALA A 37 -8.70 0.77 -13.95
CA ALA A 37 -8.22 1.95 -14.66
C ALA A 37 -9.12 3.18 -14.49
N TYR A 38 -8.52 4.24 -13.99
CA TYR A 38 -9.08 5.60 -14.00
C TYR A 38 -9.16 6.14 -15.43
N SER A 39 -8.11 5.92 -16.22
CA SER A 39 -8.12 6.21 -17.65
C SER A 39 -7.44 5.08 -18.37
N PHE A 40 -8.14 4.49 -19.34
CA PHE A 40 -7.61 3.46 -20.22
C PHE A 40 -8.05 3.76 -21.65
N ALA A 41 -7.85 4.99 -22.12
CA ALA A 41 -8.32 5.42 -23.43
C ALA A 41 -7.51 4.80 -24.58
N ILE A 42 -8.14 3.96 -25.40
CA ILE A 42 -7.52 3.39 -26.62
C ILE A 42 -7.81 4.21 -27.88
N GLY A 43 -8.54 5.31 -27.74
CA GLY A 43 -9.04 6.14 -28.84
C GLY A 43 -9.68 7.43 -28.36
N SER A 44 -10.17 8.23 -29.31
CA SER A 44 -10.94 9.45 -29.01
C SER A 44 -12.37 9.12 -28.55
N ALA A 45 -13.05 10.08 -27.93
CA ALA A 45 -14.46 9.94 -27.53
C ALA A 45 -15.38 9.69 -28.75
N ALA A 46 -14.97 10.13 -29.95
CA ALA A 46 -15.66 9.85 -31.21
C ALA A 46 -15.45 8.43 -31.74
N GLY A 47 -14.75 7.55 -31.00
CA GLY A 47 -14.53 6.14 -31.36
C GLY A 47 -13.35 5.89 -32.29
N LYS A 48 -12.57 6.91 -32.66
CA LYS A 48 -11.35 6.73 -33.48
C LYS A 48 -10.24 6.12 -32.64
N LEU A 49 -9.87 4.88 -32.93
CA LEU A 49 -8.78 4.16 -32.23
C LEU A 49 -7.42 4.80 -32.51
N ASN A 50 -6.54 4.79 -31.51
CA ASN A 50 -5.16 5.25 -31.63
C ASN A 50 -4.19 4.09 -31.38
N MET A 51 -3.84 3.39 -32.45
CA MET A 51 -3.11 2.12 -32.42
C MET A 51 -1.63 2.24 -32.00
N SER A 52 -1.07 3.46 -31.99
CA SER A 52 0.32 3.69 -31.60
C SER A 52 0.52 3.89 -30.09
N THR A 53 -0.52 3.71 -29.28
CA THR A 53 -0.50 4.03 -27.85
C THR A 53 -0.34 2.80 -26.97
N ALA A 54 0.33 2.95 -25.82
CA ALA A 54 0.44 1.89 -24.82
C ALA A 54 -0.93 1.32 -24.38
N PRO A 55 -1.97 2.14 -24.10
CA PRO A 55 -3.31 1.65 -23.87
C PRO A 55 -3.84 0.71 -24.95
N TYR A 56 -3.66 1.05 -26.23
CA TYR A 56 -4.14 0.20 -27.32
C TYR A 56 -3.41 -1.15 -27.34
N ALA A 57 -2.07 -1.14 -27.23
CA ALA A 57 -1.28 -2.37 -27.20
C ALA A 57 -1.67 -3.29 -26.04
N ILE A 58 -1.93 -2.74 -24.85
CA ILE A 58 -2.41 -3.51 -23.70
C ILE A 58 -3.81 -4.08 -23.97
N ALA A 59 -4.74 -3.28 -24.51
CA ALA A 59 -6.09 -3.74 -24.82
C ALA A 59 -6.10 -4.83 -25.90
N GLU A 60 -5.25 -4.71 -26.92
CA GLU A 60 -5.06 -5.73 -27.94
C GLU A 60 -4.52 -7.03 -27.36
N LYS A 61 -3.50 -6.96 -26.50
CA LYS A 61 -2.96 -8.14 -25.82
C LYS A 61 -4.01 -8.88 -25.00
N LEU A 62 -4.84 -8.16 -24.27
CA LEU A 62 -5.92 -8.73 -23.46
C LEU A 62 -7.00 -9.41 -24.32
N LYS A 63 -7.36 -8.79 -25.46
CA LYS A 63 -8.24 -9.38 -26.48
C LYS A 63 -7.66 -10.71 -26.98
N ASP A 64 -6.38 -10.71 -27.34
CA ASP A 64 -5.72 -11.90 -27.91
C ASP A 64 -5.62 -13.04 -26.88
N LEU A 65 -5.23 -12.74 -25.64
CA LEU A 65 -5.19 -13.72 -24.55
C LEU A 65 -6.58 -14.33 -24.28
N LYS A 66 -7.64 -13.53 -24.34
CA LYS A 66 -9.00 -14.02 -24.15
C LYS A 66 -9.46 -14.92 -25.30
N HIS A 67 -9.09 -14.60 -26.53
CA HIS A 67 -9.36 -15.46 -27.69
C HIS A 67 -8.58 -16.78 -27.63
N GLN A 68 -7.31 -16.74 -27.22
CA GLN A 68 -6.45 -17.92 -27.12
C GLN A 68 -6.87 -18.84 -25.97
N ASN A 69 -7.30 -18.27 -24.85
CA ASN A 69 -7.79 -19.01 -23.69
C ASN A 69 -9.16 -18.48 -23.24
N PRO A 70 -10.26 -18.99 -23.80
CA PRO A 70 -11.62 -18.58 -23.41
C PRO A 70 -11.92 -18.80 -21.92
N SER A 71 -11.23 -19.75 -21.26
CA SER A 71 -11.38 -20.03 -19.83
C SER A 71 -10.65 -19.03 -18.92
N LEU A 72 -9.68 -18.28 -19.45
CA LEU A 72 -8.98 -17.23 -18.72
C LEU A 72 -9.97 -16.10 -18.39
N ARG A 73 -10.19 -15.85 -17.09
CA ARG A 73 -11.13 -14.83 -16.65
C ARG A 73 -10.48 -13.44 -16.65
N ILE A 74 -10.86 -12.59 -17.59
CA ILE A 74 -10.36 -11.21 -17.64
C ILE A 74 -11.47 -10.25 -17.19
N ARG A 75 -11.17 -9.41 -16.20
CA ARG A 75 -12.07 -8.39 -15.64
C ARG A 75 -11.45 -7.01 -15.76
N LEU A 76 -12.22 -6.03 -16.24
CA LEU A 76 -11.87 -4.62 -16.26
C LEU A 76 -12.85 -3.81 -15.41
N TYR A 77 -12.30 -3.08 -14.44
CA TYR A 77 -12.98 -2.07 -13.65
C TYR A 77 -12.52 -0.70 -14.13
N ILE A 78 -13.41 0.09 -14.73
CA ILE A 78 -13.03 1.34 -15.40
C ILE A 78 -13.88 2.52 -14.93
N GLU A 79 -13.26 3.71 -14.85
CA GLU A 79 -13.97 4.95 -14.50
C GLU A 79 -15.01 5.29 -15.57
N GLY A 80 -16.26 5.47 -15.15
CA GLY A 80 -17.41 5.69 -16.02
C GLY A 80 -18.22 6.96 -15.74
N VAL A 81 -17.79 7.81 -14.82
CA VAL A 81 -18.57 8.98 -14.33
C VAL A 81 -17.85 10.31 -14.54
N ARG A 82 -16.53 10.36 -14.33
CA ARG A 82 -15.72 11.59 -14.46
C ARG A 82 -15.29 11.84 -15.92
N ASP A 83 -14.69 13.00 -16.19
CA ASP A 83 -14.28 13.52 -17.51
C ASP A 83 -13.49 12.57 -18.45
N THR A 84 -13.00 11.44 -17.94
CA THR A 84 -12.31 10.41 -18.74
C THR A 84 -13.27 9.33 -19.29
N SER A 85 -14.54 9.35 -18.86
CA SER A 85 -15.56 8.32 -19.10
C SER A 85 -15.84 8.07 -20.58
N ASP A 86 -15.93 9.12 -21.41
CA ASP A 86 -16.29 8.99 -22.82
C ASP A 86 -15.25 8.20 -23.62
N ARG A 87 -13.96 8.43 -23.34
CA ARG A 87 -12.86 7.67 -23.96
C ARG A 87 -12.72 6.28 -23.37
N ASN A 88 -12.96 6.15 -22.06
CA ASN A 88 -13.00 4.85 -21.39
C ASN A 88 -14.13 3.96 -21.93
N LEU A 89 -15.25 4.54 -22.35
CA LEU A 89 -16.37 3.81 -22.95
C LEU A 89 -15.96 3.09 -24.24
N VAL A 90 -15.10 3.71 -25.05
CA VAL A 90 -14.56 3.09 -26.27
C VAL A 90 -13.76 1.84 -25.92
N THR A 91 -12.91 1.91 -24.90
CA THR A 91 -12.11 0.77 -24.41
C THR A 91 -12.98 -0.30 -23.77
N ALA A 92 -13.97 0.11 -22.97
CA ALA A 92 -14.94 -0.79 -22.35
C ALA A 92 -15.68 -1.60 -23.42
N GLN A 93 -16.17 -0.94 -24.48
CA GLN A 93 -16.84 -1.60 -25.59
C GLN A 93 -15.90 -2.52 -26.38
N PHE A 94 -14.67 -2.09 -26.64
CA PHE A 94 -13.66 -2.88 -27.32
C PHE A 94 -13.37 -4.20 -26.59
N LEU A 95 -13.09 -4.13 -25.30
CA LEU A 95 -12.76 -5.31 -24.49
C LEU A 95 -13.99 -6.18 -24.20
N LYS A 96 -15.18 -5.57 -24.01
CA LYS A 96 -16.43 -6.31 -23.83
C LYS A 96 -16.76 -7.17 -25.05
N ARG A 97 -16.53 -6.67 -26.27
CA ARG A 97 -16.69 -7.45 -27.51
C ARG A 97 -15.71 -8.63 -27.60
N ALA A 98 -14.55 -8.54 -26.97
CA ALA A 98 -13.57 -9.62 -26.89
C ALA A 98 -13.86 -10.65 -25.79
N GLY A 99 -14.98 -10.51 -25.06
CA GLY A 99 -15.35 -11.42 -23.96
C GLY A 99 -14.73 -11.08 -22.61
N VAL A 100 -14.15 -9.88 -22.44
CA VAL A 100 -13.71 -9.36 -21.14
C VAL A 100 -14.93 -8.91 -20.33
N GLU A 101 -14.97 -9.28 -19.06
CA GLU A 101 -15.97 -8.78 -18.11
C GLU A 101 -15.68 -7.31 -17.78
N VAL A 102 -16.56 -6.37 -18.14
CA VAL A 102 -16.35 -4.94 -17.89
C VAL A 102 -17.36 -4.39 -16.89
N MET A 103 -16.84 -3.70 -15.87
CA MET A 103 -17.59 -3.03 -14.81
C MET A 103 -17.23 -1.54 -14.80
N SER A 104 -18.22 -0.68 -15.03
CA SER A 104 -18.04 0.78 -15.02
C SER A 104 -18.54 1.40 -13.72
N GLY A 105 -17.78 2.32 -13.13
CA GLY A 105 -18.15 3.01 -11.89
C GLY A 105 -17.24 4.18 -11.55
N LYS A 106 -17.38 4.78 -10.35
CA LYS A 106 -16.42 5.79 -9.85
C LYS A 106 -15.16 5.08 -9.36
N THR A 107 -14.01 5.34 -9.95
CA THR A 107 -12.71 4.79 -9.52
C THR A 107 -11.57 5.75 -9.86
N HIS A 108 -10.52 5.84 -9.04
CA HIS A 108 -9.31 6.62 -9.36
C HIS A 108 -8.06 5.71 -9.50
N ALA A 109 -8.27 4.41 -9.58
CA ALA A 109 -7.23 3.39 -9.50
C ALA A 109 -6.49 3.16 -10.83
N LYS A 110 -5.27 2.61 -10.75
CA LYS A 110 -4.48 2.07 -11.87
C LYS A 110 -3.81 0.79 -11.39
N GLY A 111 -4.11 -0.38 -11.97
CA GLY A 111 -3.44 -1.62 -11.53
C GLY A 111 -3.94 -2.89 -12.19
N PHE A 112 -3.13 -3.95 -12.08
CA PHE A 112 -3.43 -5.30 -12.55
C PHE A 112 -3.25 -6.31 -11.40
N SER A 113 -4.15 -7.29 -11.29
CA SER A 113 -4.02 -8.46 -10.40
C SER A 113 -4.17 -9.73 -11.23
N VAL A 114 -3.18 -10.62 -11.15
CA VAL A 114 -3.13 -11.87 -11.93
C VAL A 114 -3.22 -13.06 -10.95
N ASP A 115 -4.13 -13.98 -11.22
CA ASP A 115 -4.33 -15.22 -10.45
C ASP A 115 -4.56 -15.04 -8.93
N GLY A 116 -5.16 -13.91 -8.52
CA GLY A 116 -5.67 -13.71 -7.15
C GLY A 116 -4.62 -13.49 -6.07
N ARG A 117 -3.36 -13.23 -6.45
CA ARG A 117 -2.27 -13.01 -5.50
C ARG A 117 -2.30 -11.57 -4.99
N TYR A 118 -2.80 -11.38 -3.76
CA TYR A 118 -2.50 -10.19 -2.97
C TYR A 118 -1.06 -10.29 -2.48
N VAL A 119 -0.19 -9.58 -3.17
CA VAL A 119 1.26 -9.52 -2.90
C VAL A 119 1.61 -9.40 -1.41
N LEU A 120 0.82 -8.64 -0.65
CA LEU A 120 1.10 -8.31 0.75
C LEU A 120 0.89 -9.49 1.73
N VAL A 121 -0.25 -10.19 1.68
CA VAL A 121 -0.57 -11.28 2.64
C VAL A 121 0.38 -12.46 2.44
N GLU A 122 0.67 -12.81 1.19
CA GLU A 122 1.60 -13.89 0.87
C GLU A 122 3.04 -13.55 1.27
N MET A 123 3.43 -12.28 1.17
CA MET A 123 4.73 -11.81 1.67
C MET A 123 4.83 -11.97 3.20
N ILE A 124 3.75 -11.71 3.95
CA ILE A 124 3.70 -11.94 5.41
C ILE A 124 3.74 -13.44 5.73
N ARG A 125 2.88 -14.25 5.09
CA ARG A 125 2.78 -15.69 5.34
C ARG A 125 4.08 -16.43 5.00
N SER A 126 4.77 -16.02 3.94
CA SER A 126 6.02 -16.68 3.51
C SER A 126 7.26 -16.25 4.29
N ALA A 127 7.19 -15.24 5.16
CA ALA A 127 8.32 -14.75 5.94
C ALA A 127 8.90 -15.82 6.88
N LYS A 128 10.23 -15.83 7.00
CA LYS A 128 10.96 -16.86 7.76
C LYS A 128 11.73 -16.32 8.97
N LYS A 129 12.12 -15.05 8.96
CA LYS A 129 13.02 -14.45 9.96
C LYS A 129 12.45 -13.17 10.54
N SER A 130 12.00 -12.24 9.70
CA SER A 130 11.53 -10.94 10.16
C SER A 130 10.51 -10.29 9.24
N LEU A 131 9.60 -9.54 9.82
CA LEU A 131 8.72 -8.60 9.13
C LEU A 131 8.88 -7.22 9.76
N GLU A 132 9.15 -6.21 8.94
CA GLU A 132 9.26 -4.83 9.39
C GLU A 132 8.32 -3.95 8.56
N PHE A 133 7.49 -3.11 9.18
CA PHE A 133 6.53 -2.30 8.42
C PHE A 133 6.34 -0.88 8.97
N SER A 134 5.90 0.01 8.07
CA SER A 134 5.27 1.28 8.43
C SER A 134 3.91 1.35 7.77
N ILE A 135 2.89 1.77 8.52
CA ILE A 135 1.53 1.87 8.01
C ILE A 135 0.82 3.12 8.55
N TYR A 136 -0.03 3.72 7.72
CA TYR A 136 -0.83 4.87 8.12
C TYR A 136 -2.12 4.46 8.84
N PHE A 137 -2.96 3.61 8.23
CA PHE A 137 -4.10 2.98 8.92
C PHE A 137 -4.13 1.46 8.77
N PHE A 138 -4.63 0.74 9.78
CA PHE A 138 -4.64 -0.72 9.80
C PHE A 138 -5.81 -1.31 10.61
N ASP A 139 -6.79 -1.94 9.95
CA ASP A 139 -7.83 -2.74 10.62
C ASP A 139 -8.23 -4.03 9.90
N HIS A 140 -7.56 -4.37 8.79
CA HIS A 140 -7.87 -5.57 8.01
C HIS A 140 -7.54 -6.85 8.78
N LYS A 141 -8.58 -7.67 9.02
CA LYS A 141 -8.49 -8.91 9.82
C LYS A 141 -7.46 -9.89 9.27
N GLU A 142 -7.48 -10.16 7.96
CA GLU A 142 -6.59 -11.17 7.38
C GLU A 142 -5.10 -10.76 7.45
N ILE A 143 -4.81 -9.47 7.29
CA ILE A 143 -3.43 -8.97 7.36
C ILE A 143 -2.95 -9.08 8.81
N ARG A 144 -3.79 -8.70 9.78
CA ARG A 144 -3.52 -8.87 11.21
C ARG A 144 -3.27 -10.33 11.58
N ASP A 145 -4.16 -11.23 11.18
CA ASP A 145 -4.06 -12.65 11.50
C ASP A 145 -2.82 -13.28 10.86
N ALA A 146 -2.44 -12.87 9.64
CA ALA A 146 -1.20 -13.30 9.01
C ALA A 146 0.06 -12.87 9.80
N PHE A 147 0.08 -11.67 10.41
CA PHE A 147 1.16 -11.25 11.31
C PHE A 147 1.22 -12.10 12.58
N ILE A 148 0.07 -12.41 13.18
CA ILE A 148 -0.03 -13.27 14.38
C ILE A 148 0.51 -14.67 14.06
N GLU A 149 0.07 -15.26 12.94
CA GLU A 149 0.56 -16.56 12.48
C GLU A 149 2.07 -16.54 12.22
N ALA A 150 2.60 -15.48 11.60
CA ALA A 150 4.04 -15.32 11.39
C ALA A 150 4.80 -15.26 12.72
N HIS A 151 4.30 -14.48 13.67
CA HIS A 151 4.88 -14.38 15.00
C HIS A 151 4.89 -15.73 15.73
N ARG A 152 3.79 -16.49 15.70
CA ARG A 152 3.70 -17.83 16.28
C ARG A 152 4.69 -18.83 15.67
N ARG A 153 5.11 -18.62 14.41
CA ARG A 153 6.19 -19.39 13.76
C ARG A 153 7.61 -18.93 14.17
N GLY A 154 7.74 -17.93 15.04
CA GLY A 154 9.01 -17.36 15.47
C GLY A 154 9.53 -16.20 14.61
N VAL A 155 8.74 -15.69 13.66
CA VAL A 155 9.13 -14.52 12.86
C VAL A 155 9.11 -13.26 13.73
N LYS A 156 10.20 -12.50 13.72
CA LYS A 156 10.28 -11.23 14.46
C LYS A 156 9.49 -10.15 13.73
N VAL A 157 8.46 -9.60 14.36
CA VAL A 157 7.64 -8.53 13.76
C VAL A 157 7.98 -7.20 14.42
N LYS A 158 8.24 -6.17 13.60
CA LYS A 158 8.46 -4.79 14.04
C LYS A 158 7.60 -3.84 13.22
N GLY A 159 6.91 -2.91 13.87
CA GLY A 159 5.93 -2.05 13.20
C GLY A 159 5.95 -0.62 13.70
N PHE A 160 5.69 0.32 12.79
CA PHE A 160 5.47 1.72 13.10
C PHE A 160 4.15 2.19 12.50
N ALA A 161 3.17 2.45 13.36
CA ALA A 161 1.84 2.89 12.97
C ALA A 161 1.71 4.41 13.14
N HIS A 162 1.04 5.08 12.21
CA HIS A 162 0.72 6.49 12.38
C HIS A 162 -0.30 6.70 13.52
N HIS A 163 -0.21 7.86 14.18
CA HIS A 163 -1.17 8.29 15.19
C HIS A 163 -1.28 9.83 15.21
N HIS A 164 -2.51 10.33 15.35
CA HIS A 164 -2.81 11.76 15.54
C HIS A 164 -4.20 11.92 16.17
N THR A 165 -4.54 13.14 16.59
CA THR A 165 -5.82 13.48 17.24
C THR A 165 -6.65 14.51 16.44
N ALA A 166 -6.34 14.74 15.17
CA ALA A 166 -6.90 15.84 14.39
C ALA A 166 -8.12 15.47 13.52
N PHE A 167 -8.07 14.37 12.76
CA PHE A 167 -9.11 13.99 11.78
C PHE A 167 -9.15 12.46 11.61
N ALA A 168 -10.13 11.93 10.86
CA ALA A 168 -10.28 10.49 10.61
C ALA A 168 -10.15 9.62 11.90
N LEU A 169 -10.65 10.13 13.03
CA LEU A 169 -10.39 9.56 14.35
C LEU A 169 -10.95 8.15 14.52
N SER A 170 -11.97 7.78 13.74
CA SER A 170 -12.45 6.40 13.64
C SER A 170 -11.33 5.47 13.16
N TYR A 171 -10.64 5.81 12.08
CA TYR A 171 -9.54 5.02 11.51
C TYR A 171 -8.33 4.98 12.44
N VAL A 172 -8.02 6.08 13.14
CA VAL A 172 -6.98 6.10 14.18
C VAL A 172 -7.33 5.13 15.32
N ARG A 173 -8.57 5.15 15.83
CA ARG A 173 -9.02 4.24 16.90
C ARG A 173 -9.02 2.78 16.46
N ARG A 174 -9.50 2.48 15.25
CA ARG A 174 -9.47 1.13 14.67
C ARG A 174 -8.03 0.63 14.52
N THR A 175 -7.14 1.49 14.01
CA THR A 175 -5.70 1.22 13.91
C THR A 175 -5.08 0.89 15.26
N ARG A 176 -5.35 1.72 16.27
CA ARG A 176 -4.85 1.48 17.62
C ARG A 176 -5.30 0.12 18.16
N ARG A 177 -6.60 -0.21 18.06
CA ARG A 177 -7.14 -1.50 18.51
C ARG A 177 -6.47 -2.69 17.81
N THR A 178 -6.22 -2.58 16.51
CA THR A 178 -5.54 -3.64 15.75
C THR A 178 -4.11 -3.85 16.21
N ILE A 179 -3.36 -2.76 16.45
CA ILE A 179 -2.00 -2.84 16.97
C ILE A 179 -1.97 -3.38 18.41
N GLU A 180 -2.86 -2.91 19.29
CA GLU A 180 -3.02 -3.44 20.64
C GLU A 180 -3.32 -4.95 20.62
N ARG A 181 -4.17 -5.40 19.69
CA ARG A 181 -4.44 -6.83 19.52
C ARG A 181 -3.21 -7.64 19.10
N LEU A 182 -2.33 -7.08 18.26
CA LEU A 182 -1.06 -7.73 17.92
C LEU A 182 -0.13 -7.81 19.15
N GLN A 183 -0.12 -6.78 19.99
CA GLN A 183 0.66 -6.77 21.24
C GLN A 183 0.13 -7.80 22.25
N GLU A 184 -1.19 -7.95 22.38
CA GLU A 184 -1.82 -9.00 23.20
C GLU A 184 -1.39 -10.42 22.79
N GLU A 185 -1.02 -10.62 21.53
CA GLU A 185 -0.54 -11.91 20.97
C GLU A 185 0.99 -12.07 21.08
N GLY A 186 1.69 -11.17 21.80
CA GLY A 186 3.14 -11.23 22.06
C GLY A 186 4.02 -10.42 21.10
N ILE A 187 3.43 -9.60 20.21
CA ILE A 187 4.19 -8.78 19.27
C ILE A 187 4.53 -7.41 19.89
N ASP A 188 5.58 -7.37 20.70
CA ASP A 188 5.91 -6.19 21.51
C ASP A 188 6.58 -5.03 20.75
N SER A 189 7.24 -5.32 19.62
CA SER A 189 8.02 -4.33 18.84
C SER A 189 7.14 -3.46 17.93
N LEU A 190 6.01 -2.97 18.43
CA LEU A 190 5.05 -2.14 17.72
C LEU A 190 4.99 -0.74 18.36
N TYR A 191 5.10 0.29 17.53
CA TYR A 191 5.23 1.67 17.98
C TYR A 191 4.24 2.58 17.27
N PHE A 192 3.74 3.60 17.95
CA PHE A 192 2.93 4.65 17.36
C PHE A 192 3.76 5.92 17.15
N ALA A 193 3.59 6.58 16.00
CA ALA A 193 4.16 7.90 15.77
C ALA A 193 3.73 8.89 16.88
N PRO A 194 4.64 9.72 17.43
CA PRO A 194 4.25 10.77 18.35
C PRO A 194 3.37 11.80 17.63
N GLY A 195 2.53 12.54 18.36
CA GLY A 195 1.59 13.50 17.75
C GLY A 195 2.26 14.63 16.95
N SER A 196 3.55 14.89 17.19
CA SER A 196 4.39 15.83 16.44
C SER A 196 4.99 15.25 15.14
N PHE A 197 4.82 13.95 14.87
CA PHE A 197 5.41 13.26 13.73
C PHE A 197 4.34 12.63 12.84
N PHE A 198 4.12 13.24 11.69
CA PHE A 198 3.18 12.76 10.70
C PHE A 198 3.88 11.86 9.66
N THR A 199 3.57 10.56 9.64
CA THR A 199 4.08 9.61 8.64
C THR A 199 2.91 9.12 7.80
N HIS A 200 3.03 9.15 6.47
CA HIS A 200 2.01 8.61 5.55
C HIS A 200 2.49 7.35 4.81
N SER A 201 3.55 6.72 5.32
CA SER A 201 4.25 5.60 4.69
C SER A 201 3.44 4.30 4.79
N LYS A 202 3.49 3.50 3.73
CA LYS A 202 2.81 2.20 3.61
C LYS A 202 3.78 1.22 2.95
N TYR A 203 4.48 0.45 3.76
CA TYR A 203 5.43 -0.54 3.26
C TYR A 203 5.62 -1.71 4.22
N LEU A 204 6.05 -2.83 3.66
CA LEU A 204 6.46 -4.04 4.36
C LEU A 204 7.84 -4.45 3.88
N ILE A 205 8.69 -4.89 4.79
CA ILE A 205 9.99 -5.48 4.55
C ILE A 205 9.93 -6.91 5.09
N LYS A 206 10.24 -7.88 4.25
CA LYS A 206 10.31 -9.30 4.62
C LYS A 206 11.77 -9.73 4.62
N ASP A 207 12.18 -10.35 5.72
CA ASP A 207 13.48 -11.02 5.94
C ASP A 207 14.70 -10.14 5.62
N ARG A 208 14.52 -8.81 5.58
CA ARG A 208 15.50 -7.82 5.08
C ARG A 208 16.01 -8.09 3.67
N GLN A 209 15.20 -8.74 2.85
CA GLN A 209 15.54 -9.14 1.49
C GLN A 209 14.49 -8.68 0.48
N GLU A 210 13.24 -8.55 0.92
CA GLU A 210 12.13 -8.21 0.05
C GLU A 210 11.36 -7.02 0.62
N VAL A 211 10.79 -6.21 -0.26
CA VAL A 211 10.03 -5.00 0.08
C VAL A 211 8.72 -4.99 -0.68
N ALA A 212 7.60 -4.72 -0.02
CA ALA A 212 6.36 -4.29 -0.64
C ALA A 212 6.09 -2.83 -0.30
N LEU A 213 5.85 -2.00 -1.31
CA LEU A 213 5.49 -0.58 -1.19
C LEU A 213 4.14 -0.39 -1.85
N GLY A 214 3.24 0.40 -1.26
CA GLY A 214 1.94 0.59 -1.89
C GLY A 214 1.19 1.85 -1.52
N THR A 215 0.07 2.04 -2.20
CA THR A 215 -0.82 3.20 -2.02
C THR A 215 -1.81 3.00 -0.90
N GLY A 216 -2.14 1.73 -0.60
CA GLY A 216 -3.21 1.36 0.31
C GLY A 216 -2.82 1.37 1.78
N ASN A 217 -3.73 1.86 2.61
CA ASN A 217 -3.72 1.46 4.02
C ASN A 217 -4.14 -0.01 4.12
N TRP A 218 -4.03 -0.57 5.31
CA TRP A 218 -4.50 -1.92 5.57
C TRP A 218 -5.88 -1.86 6.22
N LEU A 219 -6.79 -1.10 5.60
CA LEU A 219 -8.17 -0.97 6.03
C LEU A 219 -9.06 -1.98 5.30
N VAL A 220 -10.17 -2.41 5.91
CA VAL A 220 -11.20 -3.22 5.23
C VAL A 220 -11.61 -2.59 3.91
N GLU A 221 -11.93 -1.29 3.93
CA GLU A 221 -12.35 -0.59 2.73
C GLU A 221 -11.20 -0.49 1.72
N ASP A 222 -9.94 -0.35 2.16
CA ASP A 222 -8.79 -0.27 1.26
C ASP A 222 -8.38 -1.63 0.67
N VAL A 223 -8.72 -2.75 1.29
CA VAL A 223 -8.36 -4.08 0.79
C VAL A 223 -9.51 -4.71 -0.01
N GLU A 224 -10.75 -4.53 0.46
CA GLU A 224 -11.92 -5.23 -0.08
C GLU A 224 -12.74 -4.38 -1.07
N ILE A 225 -12.67 -3.04 -0.97
CA ILE A 225 -13.58 -2.13 -1.69
C ILE A 225 -12.82 -1.19 -2.64
N HIS A 226 -11.73 -0.57 -2.16
CA HIS A 226 -10.93 0.38 -2.91
C HIS A 226 -9.72 -0.33 -3.52
N PRO A 227 -9.53 -0.30 -4.84
CA PRO A 227 -8.37 -0.91 -5.45
C PRO A 227 -7.06 -0.21 -5.04
N GLN A 228 -6.04 -0.98 -4.67
CA GLN A 228 -4.73 -0.48 -4.25
C GLN A 228 -3.60 -1.01 -5.14
N LEU A 229 -2.52 -0.25 -5.23
CA LEU A 229 -1.28 -0.68 -5.88
C LEU A 229 -0.26 -1.12 -4.83
N TYR A 230 0.38 -2.26 -5.06
CA TYR A 230 1.57 -2.68 -4.33
C TYR A 230 2.66 -3.12 -5.31
N ILE A 231 3.88 -2.63 -5.10
CA ILE A 231 5.09 -3.03 -5.82
C ILE A 231 5.88 -3.92 -4.88
N HIS A 232 6.19 -5.16 -5.29
CA HIS A 232 7.03 -6.08 -4.53
C HIS A 232 8.37 -6.31 -5.21
N LEU A 233 9.44 -6.05 -4.46
CA LEU A 233 10.81 -6.05 -4.91
C LEU A 233 11.64 -7.00 -4.06
N LYS A 234 12.35 -7.93 -4.69
CA LYS A 234 13.42 -8.71 -4.05
C LYS A 234 14.72 -7.92 -4.10
N ASN A 235 14.87 -6.95 -3.20
CA ASN A 235 16.05 -6.10 -3.14
C ASN A 235 16.53 -5.93 -1.69
N ARG A 236 17.62 -6.63 -1.37
CA ARG A 236 18.24 -6.64 -0.04
C ARG A 236 18.81 -5.29 0.37
N ASP A 237 19.33 -4.49 -0.56
CA ASP A 237 19.89 -3.17 -0.23
C ASP A 237 18.76 -2.19 0.11
N LEU A 238 17.73 -2.11 -0.74
CA LEU A 238 16.54 -1.31 -0.47
C LEU A 238 15.86 -1.72 0.84
N ALA A 239 15.73 -3.03 1.08
CA ALA A 239 15.22 -3.56 2.34
C ALA A 239 16.02 -3.06 3.56
N GLN A 240 17.36 -3.01 3.45
CA GLN A 240 18.21 -2.48 4.51
C GLN A 240 18.07 -0.97 4.68
N GLN A 241 17.99 -0.20 3.58
CA GLN A 241 17.78 1.24 3.64
C GLN A 241 16.44 1.59 4.31
N LEU A 242 15.36 0.90 3.93
CA LEU A 242 14.05 1.08 4.56
C LEU A 242 14.03 0.63 6.02
N ALA A 243 14.70 -0.47 6.37
CA ALA A 243 14.82 -0.89 7.78
C ALA A 243 15.57 0.15 8.62
N LYS A 244 16.65 0.75 8.08
CA LYS A 244 17.36 1.88 8.71
C LYS A 244 16.45 3.11 8.86
N HIS A 245 15.64 3.42 7.85
CA HIS A 245 14.67 4.51 7.92
C HIS A 245 13.62 4.28 9.02
N LEU A 246 13.03 3.08 9.06
CA LEU A 246 12.08 2.67 10.10
C LEU A 246 12.67 2.81 11.51
N ALA A 247 13.91 2.35 11.70
CA ALA A 247 14.61 2.46 12.98
C ALA A 247 14.79 3.93 13.43
N LYS A 248 15.06 4.85 12.49
CA LYS A 248 15.13 6.29 12.79
C LYS A 248 13.76 6.86 13.19
N GLN A 249 12.67 6.42 12.55
CA GLN A 249 11.31 6.85 12.92
C GLN A 249 10.95 6.40 14.35
N ILE A 250 11.28 5.16 14.69
CA ILE A 250 11.08 4.61 16.04
C ILE A 250 11.95 5.34 17.09
N ALA A 251 13.19 5.69 16.74
CA ALA A 251 14.04 6.47 17.65
C ALA A 251 13.45 7.85 17.97
N LYS A 252 12.96 8.58 16.95
CA LYS A 252 12.28 9.87 17.14
C LYS A 252 11.06 9.77 18.05
N GLN A 253 10.32 8.67 17.99
CA GLN A 253 9.23 8.40 18.92
C GLN A 253 9.76 8.34 20.35
N ARG A 254 10.80 7.55 20.63
CA ARG A 254 11.36 7.40 21.99
C ARG A 254 11.82 8.72 22.58
N ASP A 255 12.49 9.56 21.78
CA ASP A 255 12.98 10.87 22.22
C ASP A 255 11.84 11.81 22.60
N ALA A 256 10.75 11.83 21.81
CA ALA A 256 9.57 12.64 22.10
C ALA A 256 8.92 12.25 23.44
N PHE A 257 8.86 10.96 23.77
CA PHE A 257 8.33 10.50 25.06
C PHE A 257 9.30 10.77 26.22
N ALA A 258 10.62 10.68 26.00
CA ALA A 258 11.62 11.01 27.04
C ALA A 258 11.57 12.50 27.43
N GLY A 259 11.41 13.41 26.46
CA GLY A 259 11.29 14.86 26.71
C GLY A 259 10.03 15.28 27.50
N THR A 260 8.99 14.45 27.52
CA THR A 260 7.77 14.71 28.32
C THR A 260 7.88 14.30 29.79
N ARG A 261 8.92 13.56 30.20
CA ARG A 261 9.08 13.04 31.57
C ARG A 261 9.89 13.94 32.52
N THR A 262 10.27 15.16 32.15
CA THR A 262 11.06 16.06 33.02
C THR A 262 10.39 17.40 33.31
N LYS A 263 9.66 17.47 34.43
CA LYS A 263 9.89 18.38 35.58
C LYS A 263 8.77 18.16 36.63
N PRO A 264 9.07 17.71 37.86
CA PRO A 264 8.14 17.87 38.98
C PRO A 264 7.93 19.37 39.20
N ARG A 265 6.68 19.83 39.21
CA ARG A 265 6.36 21.15 39.74
C ARG A 265 6.61 21.11 41.24
N HIS A 266 7.71 21.68 41.70
CA HIS A 266 7.83 22.04 43.11
C HIS A 266 6.75 23.10 43.42
N PRO A 267 5.94 22.94 44.47
CA PRO A 267 5.08 24.01 44.93
C PRO A 267 5.97 25.10 45.53
N GLU A 268 5.95 26.30 44.95
CA GLU A 268 6.58 27.47 45.54
C GLU A 268 5.89 27.77 46.88
N SER A 269 6.65 27.70 47.96
CA SER A 269 6.25 28.15 49.28
C SER A 269 6.08 29.67 49.27
N HIS A 270 4.85 30.16 49.31
CA HIS A 270 4.56 31.56 49.57
C HIS A 270 4.90 31.89 51.04
N THR A 271 6.09 32.44 51.26
CA THR A 271 6.44 33.15 52.49
C THR A 271 5.75 34.52 52.45
N ARG A 272 4.72 34.72 53.28
CA ARG A 272 4.14 36.07 53.51
C ARG A 272 5.14 36.89 54.33
N LEU A 273 5.68 37.94 53.73
CA LEU A 273 6.32 39.04 54.46
C LEU A 273 5.23 39.98 54.95
N SER A 274 5.15 40.13 56.28
CA SER A 274 4.38 41.15 56.97
C SER A 274 5.16 42.47 56.95
N GLU A 275 4.61 43.50 56.29
CA GLU A 275 5.06 44.88 56.48
C GLU A 275 4.11 45.62 57.41
N SER A 276 4.63 45.97 58.58
CA SER A 276 4.07 46.89 59.55
C SER A 276 4.15 48.32 59.02
N LYS A 277 3.01 49.01 58.94
CA LYS A 277 2.97 50.48 58.82
C LYS A 277 2.89 51.10 60.22
N THR A 278 3.91 51.88 60.58
CA THR A 278 3.87 52.84 61.69
C THR A 278 4.16 54.25 61.16
N ALA A 279 3.19 55.13 61.43
CA ALA A 279 3.22 56.58 61.68
C ALA A 279 4.30 57.48 61.03
N ARG A 280 3.84 58.46 60.25
CA ARG A 280 3.71 59.87 60.69
C ARG A 280 2.72 60.62 59.82
#